data_AF-A0A109LLT6-F1
#
_entry.id   AF-A0A109LLT6-F1
#
_cell.length_a   1.000
_cell.length_b   1.000
_cell.length_c   1.000
_cell.angle_alpha   90.00
_cell.angle_beta   90.00
_cell.angle_gamma   90.00
#
_symmetry.space_group_name_H-M   'P 1'
#
loop_
_entity.id
_entity.type
_entity.pdbx_description
1 polymer ?
#
loop_
_entity_poly.entity_id
_entity_poly.type
_entity_poly.pdbx_seq_one_letter_code
_entity_poly.pdbx_strand_id
1 'polypeptide(L)'
;MLPPLLTAVGVNDQTERPHFVFQDGKYYLFTISHTFTYADGVTGPDGVYGFVADSLFGPYVPLNGSGLVLGNPSSQPFQTYSHCVMPNGLVTSFIDSVPTDDTGTQIRIGGTEAPTVGIKIKGQQTFVVAEYDYGYIPPMLDVTLK
;
A
#
# COMPACT_ATOMS: atom_id res chain seq x y z
N MET A 1 17.64 -4.42 19.81
CA MET A 1 16.87 -4.70 18.58
C MET A 1 16.15 -6.02 18.77
N LEU A 2 14.89 -6.12 18.34
CA LEU A 2 14.15 -7.38 18.29
C LEU A 2 14.31 -8.03 16.89
N PRO A 3 14.00 -9.32 16.72
CA PRO A 3 13.87 -9.93 15.40
C PRO A 3 12.84 -9.21 14.51
N PRO A 4 12.96 -9.26 13.17
CA PRO A 4 11.97 -8.69 12.26
C PRO A 4 10.64 -9.46 12.31
N LEU A 5 9.53 -8.77 12.03
CA LEU A 5 8.19 -9.39 11.97
C LEU A 5 7.96 -10.17 10.67
N LEU A 6 8.59 -9.73 9.58
CA LEU A 6 8.50 -10.28 8.25
C LEU A 6 9.87 -10.22 7.59
N THR A 7 10.23 -11.22 6.80
CA THR A 7 11.40 -11.21 5.93
C THR A 7 10.97 -11.53 4.49
N ALA A 8 11.62 -10.91 3.51
CA ALA A 8 11.36 -11.11 2.08
C ALA A 8 12.61 -11.59 1.33
N VAL A 9 13.47 -12.37 2.00
CA VAL A 9 14.71 -12.90 1.44
C VAL A 9 14.39 -13.76 0.21
N GLY A 10 15.02 -13.45 -0.93
CA GLY A 10 14.77 -14.13 -2.20
C GLY A 10 13.43 -13.76 -2.86
N VAL A 11 12.72 -12.75 -2.35
CA VAL A 11 11.42 -12.30 -2.89
C VAL A 11 11.51 -10.85 -3.34
N ASN A 12 11.79 -9.91 -2.43
CA ASN A 12 11.86 -8.49 -2.76
C ASN A 12 12.84 -7.79 -1.79
N ASP A 13 13.71 -6.94 -2.33
CA ASP A 13 14.76 -6.24 -1.57
C ASP A 13 14.19 -5.14 -0.66
N GLN A 14 13.01 -4.61 -0.99
CA GLN A 14 12.45 -3.43 -0.35
C GLN A 14 11.05 -3.69 0.22
N THR A 15 10.96 -3.64 1.56
CA THR A 15 9.71 -3.62 2.32
C THR A 15 9.62 -2.29 3.06
N GLU A 16 9.28 -1.25 2.30
CA GLU A 16 9.37 0.12 2.76
C GLU A 16 8.14 0.55 3.56
N ARG A 17 8.31 1.66 4.28
CA ARG A 17 7.26 2.37 5.04
C ARG A 17 6.31 1.43 5.79
N PRO A 18 6.80 0.46 6.61
CA PRO A 18 5.93 -0.47 7.29
C PRO A 18 5.02 0.25 8.29
N HIS A 19 3.74 -0.07 8.31
CA HIS A 19 2.74 0.55 9.19
C HIS A 19 1.60 -0.41 9.53
N PHE A 20 0.89 -0.14 10.62
CA PHE A 20 -0.19 -0.99 11.11
C PHE A 20 -1.57 -0.35 10.93
N VAL A 21 -2.55 -1.20 10.64
CA VAL A 21 -3.95 -0.98 11.04
C VAL A 21 -4.32 -2.09 12.03
N PHE A 22 -4.92 -1.69 13.15
CA PHE A 22 -5.51 -2.62 14.10
C PHE A 22 -7.02 -2.65 13.88
N GLN A 23 -7.55 -3.80 13.47
CA GLN A 23 -8.97 -3.95 13.16
C GLN A 23 -9.42 -5.35 13.56
N ASP A 24 -10.61 -5.47 14.17
CA ASP A 24 -11.22 -6.76 14.52
C ASP A 24 -10.31 -7.68 15.35
N GLY A 25 -9.50 -7.09 16.24
CA GLY A 25 -8.54 -7.81 17.08
C GLY A 25 -7.30 -8.35 16.35
N LYS A 26 -7.08 -7.95 15.09
CA LYS A 26 -5.98 -8.39 14.23
C LYS A 26 -4.96 -7.30 13.97
N TYR A 27 -3.76 -7.74 13.62
CA TYR A 27 -2.61 -6.92 13.27
C TYR A 27 -2.45 -6.93 11.74
N TYR A 28 -2.89 -5.87 11.06
CA TYR A 28 -2.67 -5.69 9.63
C TYR A 28 -1.38 -4.91 9.41
N LEU A 29 -0.31 -5.61 9.03
CA LEU A 29 0.99 -5.03 8.70
C LEU A 29 1.03 -4.72 7.21
N PHE A 30 1.10 -3.44 6.85
CA PHE A 30 1.26 -2.97 5.49
C PHE A 30 2.69 -2.52 5.24
N THR A 31 3.14 -2.65 3.99
CA THR A 31 4.43 -2.19 3.49
C THR A 31 4.31 -1.88 2.01
N ILE A 32 5.06 -0.91 1.50
CA ILE A 32 5.10 -0.60 0.06
C ILE A 32 6.35 -1.20 -0.57
N SER A 33 6.28 -1.45 -1.88
CA SER A 33 7.39 -1.99 -2.64
C SER A 33 7.27 -1.65 -4.12
N HIS A 34 8.34 -1.91 -4.85
CA HIS A 34 8.48 -1.66 -6.28
C HIS A 34 8.46 -2.96 -7.09
N THR A 35 8.03 -2.85 -8.35
CA THR A 35 8.13 -3.92 -9.34
C THR A 35 9.58 -4.32 -9.63
N PHE A 36 10.50 -3.36 -9.58
CA PHE A 36 11.90 -3.56 -9.98
C PHE A 36 12.82 -3.96 -8.82
N THR A 37 12.28 -4.10 -7.61
CA THR A 37 13.02 -4.62 -6.44
C THR A 37 12.71 -6.08 -6.14
N TYR A 38 11.82 -6.70 -6.94
CA TYR A 38 11.60 -8.14 -6.89
C TYR A 38 12.84 -8.92 -7.34
N ALA A 39 13.02 -10.10 -6.74
CA ALA A 39 14.01 -11.06 -7.18
C ALA A 39 13.64 -11.69 -8.54
N ASP A 40 14.65 -12.24 -9.22
CA ASP A 40 14.46 -12.94 -10.49
C ASP A 40 13.38 -14.03 -10.41
N GLY A 41 12.48 -14.06 -11.39
CA GLY A 41 11.40 -15.06 -11.48
C GLY A 41 10.15 -14.73 -10.67
N VAL A 42 10.13 -13.61 -9.93
CA VAL A 42 8.96 -13.09 -9.22
C VAL A 42 8.67 -11.67 -9.70
N THR A 43 7.40 -11.27 -9.75
CA THR A 43 7.02 -9.90 -10.13
C THR A 43 5.71 -9.50 -9.47
N GLY A 44 5.47 -8.20 -9.41
CA GLY A 44 4.27 -7.56 -8.89
C GLY A 44 4.32 -6.05 -9.15
N PRO A 45 3.19 -5.35 -9.10
CA PRO A 45 3.14 -3.91 -9.38
C PRO A 45 3.74 -3.09 -8.22
N ASP A 46 4.20 -1.86 -8.52
CA ASP A 46 4.39 -0.84 -7.49
C ASP A 46 3.08 -0.65 -6.71
N GLY A 47 3.16 -0.58 -5.39
CA GLY A 47 1.94 -0.52 -4.58
C GLY A 47 2.15 -0.81 -3.11
N VAL A 48 1.03 -0.96 -2.41
CA VAL A 48 1.00 -1.47 -1.03
C VAL A 48 0.68 -2.96 -1.00
N TYR A 49 1.47 -3.64 -0.21
CA TYR A 49 1.35 -5.03 0.18
C TYR A 49 0.97 -5.12 1.65
N GLY A 50 0.36 -6.21 2.08
CA GLY A 50 -0.01 -6.38 3.47
C GLY A 50 -0.16 -7.83 3.91
N PHE A 51 -0.07 -7.99 5.22
CA PHE A 51 -0.08 -9.27 5.90
C PHE A 51 -0.91 -9.14 7.18
N VAL A 52 -1.57 -10.21 7.59
CA VAL A 52 -2.41 -10.22 8.80
C VAL A 52 -2.01 -11.31 9.78
N ALA A 53 -2.03 -10.99 11.07
CA ALA A 53 -1.80 -11.93 12.16
C ALA A 53 -2.78 -11.69 13.32
N ASP A 54 -2.99 -12.71 14.14
CA ASP A 54 -3.73 -12.63 15.40
C ASP A 54 -2.86 -12.12 16.57
N SER A 55 -1.54 -12.03 16.37
CA SER A 55 -0.59 -11.52 17.36
C SER A 55 0.46 -10.61 16.70
N LEU A 56 1.01 -9.68 17.47
CA LEU A 56 2.03 -8.74 16.98
C LEU A 56 3.22 -9.46 16.33
N PHE A 57 3.65 -10.60 16.89
CA PHE A 57 4.82 -11.37 16.43
C PHE A 57 4.45 -12.50 15.46
N GLY A 58 3.23 -12.51 14.92
CA GLY A 58 2.79 -13.45 13.90
C GLY A 58 2.13 -14.73 14.44
N PRO A 59 2.05 -15.80 13.63
CA PRO A 59 2.49 -15.84 12.23
C PRO A 59 1.64 -14.91 11.34
N TYR A 60 2.28 -14.22 10.41
CA TYR A 60 1.62 -13.37 9.43
C TYR A 60 1.25 -14.16 8.17
N VAL A 61 0.04 -13.94 7.66
CA VAL A 61 -0.45 -14.51 6.39
C VAL A 61 -0.60 -13.39 5.36
N PRO A 62 -0.15 -13.55 4.10
CA PRO A 62 -0.31 -12.53 3.07
C PRO A 62 -1.80 -12.24 2.78
N LEU A 63 -2.16 -10.96 2.72
CA LEU A 63 -3.50 -10.54 2.31
C LEU A 63 -3.76 -10.91 0.85
N ASN A 64 -5.01 -11.20 0.50
CA ASN A 64 -5.44 -11.57 -0.86
C ASN A 64 -4.70 -12.79 -1.45
N GLY A 65 -4.05 -13.61 -0.62
CA GLY A 65 -3.30 -14.80 -1.03
C GLY A 65 -1.90 -14.52 -1.61
N SER A 66 -1.61 -13.29 -2.05
CA SER A 66 -0.30 -12.91 -2.61
C SER A 66 0.45 -11.86 -1.80
N GLY A 67 -0.24 -11.18 -0.88
CA GLY A 67 0.24 -10.00 -0.18
C GLY A 67 -0.17 -8.70 -0.87
N LEU A 68 -0.53 -8.69 -2.16
CA LEU A 68 -0.90 -7.45 -2.86
C LEU A 68 -2.22 -6.89 -2.31
N VAL A 69 -2.23 -5.62 -1.90
CA VAL A 69 -3.43 -4.92 -1.37
C VAL A 69 -3.96 -3.90 -2.38
N LEU A 70 -3.10 -3.01 -2.86
CA LEU A 70 -3.44 -2.01 -3.88
C LEU A 70 -2.20 -1.74 -4.73
N GLY A 71 -2.23 -2.20 -5.98
CA GLY A 71 -1.15 -2.02 -6.95
C GLY A 71 -1.56 -1.07 -8.07
N ASN A 72 -0.57 -0.39 -8.64
CA ASN A 72 -0.77 0.48 -9.79
C ASN A 72 -1.28 -0.31 -11.01
N PRO A 73 -2.17 0.28 -11.83
CA PRO A 73 -2.60 -0.34 -13.06
C PRO A 73 -1.42 -0.45 -14.04
N SER A 74 -1.35 -1.54 -14.79
CA SER A 74 -0.23 -1.78 -15.72
C SER A 74 -0.14 -0.76 -16.87
N SER A 75 -1.22 -0.03 -17.18
CA SER A 75 -1.22 1.06 -18.15
C SER A 75 -0.53 2.33 -17.61
N GLN A 76 -0.46 2.51 -16.30
CA GLN A 76 0.23 3.62 -15.64
C GLN A 76 0.99 3.07 -14.41
N PRO A 77 2.02 2.23 -14.63
CA PRO A 77 2.60 1.39 -13.58
C PRO A 77 3.30 2.18 -12.48
N PHE A 78 3.66 3.43 -12.76
CA PHE A 78 4.34 4.35 -11.85
C PHE A 78 3.48 5.58 -11.52
N GLN A 79 2.16 5.51 -11.70
CA GLN A 79 1.30 6.68 -11.49
C GLN A 79 1.40 7.22 -10.06
N THR A 80 1.53 6.33 -9.06
CA THR A 80 1.54 6.70 -7.65
C THR A 80 2.53 5.85 -6.84
N TYR A 81 3.09 6.44 -5.79
CA TYR A 81 3.92 5.71 -4.83
C TYR A 81 3.67 6.19 -3.39
N SER A 82 4.29 5.49 -2.43
CA SER A 82 4.14 5.76 -1.00
C SER A 82 2.71 5.69 -0.49
N HIS A 83 1.98 4.66 -0.95
CA HIS A 83 0.65 4.30 -0.47
C HIS A 83 0.67 4.07 1.06
N CYS A 84 -0.22 4.75 1.79
CA CYS A 84 -0.34 4.66 3.25
C CYS A 84 -1.78 4.34 3.63
N VAL A 85 -1.99 3.14 4.18
CA VAL A 85 -3.32 2.64 4.60
C VAL A 85 -3.63 3.14 6.00
N MET A 86 -4.69 3.92 6.13
CA MET A 86 -5.14 4.50 7.40
C MET A 86 -6.22 3.64 8.06
N PRO A 87 -6.42 3.73 9.39
CA PRO A 87 -7.39 2.88 10.10
C PRO A 87 -8.86 3.13 9.73
N ASN A 88 -9.17 4.20 9.02
CA ASN A 88 -10.50 4.46 8.44
C ASN A 88 -10.70 3.80 7.05
N GLY A 89 -9.74 3.00 6.58
CA GLY A 89 -9.79 2.33 5.27
C GLY A 89 -9.43 3.23 4.10
N LEU A 90 -8.99 4.47 4.34
CA LEU A 90 -8.49 5.35 3.29
C LEU A 90 -7.00 5.10 3.01
N VAL A 91 -6.60 5.23 1.75
CA VAL A 91 -5.23 5.04 1.28
C VAL A 91 -4.79 6.28 0.52
N THR A 92 -3.84 7.02 1.09
CA THR A 92 -3.22 8.17 0.40
C THR A 92 -1.92 7.75 -0.27
N SER A 93 -1.51 8.47 -1.32
CA SER A 93 -0.27 8.27 -2.07
C SER A 93 0.08 9.53 -2.85
N PHE A 94 1.34 9.72 -3.23
CA PHE A 94 1.71 10.83 -4.11
C PHE A 94 1.75 10.37 -5.58
N ILE A 95 1.49 11.28 -6.51
CA ILE A 95 1.64 11.07 -7.95
C ILE A 95 3.11 11.15 -8.31
N ASP A 96 3.65 10.08 -8.89
CA ASP A 96 5.02 10.04 -9.38
C ASP A 96 5.03 10.36 -10.88
N SER A 97 4.79 9.37 -11.73
CA SER A 97 5.02 9.46 -13.18
C SER A 97 3.85 8.87 -13.97
N VAL A 98 3.14 9.72 -14.72
CA VAL A 98 1.95 9.32 -15.50
C VAL A 98 2.23 9.44 -17.00
N PRO A 99 2.10 8.37 -17.80
CA PRO A 99 2.16 8.45 -19.26
C PRO A 99 1.12 9.43 -19.82
N THR A 100 1.52 10.26 -20.78
CA THR A 100 0.59 11.16 -21.50
C THR A 100 0.35 10.73 -22.95
N ASP A 101 1.01 9.66 -23.38
CA ASP A 101 0.85 9.02 -24.69
C ASP A 101 0.82 7.49 -24.53
N ASP A 102 0.29 6.80 -25.54
CA ASP A 102 0.18 5.35 -25.55
C ASP A 102 1.55 4.65 -25.68
N THR A 103 2.61 5.38 -26.05
CA THR A 103 3.97 4.87 -26.16
C THR A 103 4.71 4.86 -24.83
N GLY A 104 4.20 5.55 -23.80
CA GLY A 104 4.86 5.71 -22.51
C GLY A 104 6.15 6.52 -22.56
N THR A 105 6.38 7.25 -23.67
CA THR A 105 7.60 8.02 -23.90
C THR A 105 7.49 9.42 -23.33
N GLN A 106 6.27 9.97 -23.29
CA GLN A 106 6.00 11.24 -22.63
C GLN A 106 5.41 10.98 -21.25
N ILE A 107 6.08 11.53 -20.25
CA ILE A 107 5.71 11.39 -18.84
C ILE A 107 5.35 12.76 -18.29
N ARG A 108 4.20 12.84 -17.62
CA ARG A 108 3.86 13.94 -16.73
C ARG A 108 4.25 13.58 -15.31
N ILE A 109 5.17 14.35 -14.75
CA ILE A 109 5.57 14.24 -13.35
C ILE A 109 4.51 14.87 -12.46
N GLY A 110 4.19 14.20 -11.36
CA GLY A 110 3.34 14.69 -10.30
C GLY A 110 4.10 15.56 -9.31
N GLY A 111 4.56 14.98 -8.21
CA GLY A 111 5.06 15.72 -7.05
C GLY A 111 3.94 16.37 -6.23
N THR A 112 2.73 15.79 -6.28
CA THR A 112 1.53 16.21 -5.56
C THR A 112 0.73 14.98 -5.12
N GLU A 113 -0.24 15.16 -4.23
CA GLU A 113 -1.07 14.05 -3.75
C GLU A 113 -1.95 13.47 -4.86
N ALA A 114 -2.17 12.16 -4.82
CA ALA A 114 -3.12 11.46 -5.69
C ALA A 114 -4.54 11.51 -5.11
N PRO A 115 -5.57 11.12 -5.89
CA PRO A 115 -6.89 10.82 -5.34
C PRO A 115 -6.75 9.78 -4.24
N THR A 116 -7.37 10.03 -3.07
CA THR A 116 -7.36 9.06 -1.98
C THR A 116 -8.29 7.89 -2.34
N VAL A 117 -7.84 6.66 -2.11
CA VAL A 117 -8.63 5.45 -2.41
C VAL A 117 -9.26 4.91 -1.13
N GLY A 118 -10.52 4.48 -1.20
CA GLY A 118 -11.17 3.75 -0.11
C GLY A 118 -11.05 2.24 -0.31
N ILE A 119 -10.56 1.52 0.70
CA ILE A 119 -10.55 0.06 0.76
C ILE A 119 -11.38 -0.47 1.94
N LYS A 120 -11.90 -1.69 1.80
CA LYS A 120 -12.45 -2.48 2.91
C LYS A 120 -11.58 -3.68 3.17
N ILE A 121 -11.25 -3.90 4.44
CA ILE A 121 -10.53 -5.07 4.92
C ILE A 121 -11.55 -6.05 5.52
N LYS A 122 -11.53 -7.31 5.06
CA LYS A 122 -12.39 -8.40 5.55
C LYS A 122 -11.57 -9.65 5.77
N GLY A 123 -11.19 -9.91 7.03
CA GLY A 123 -10.34 -11.05 7.37
C GLY A 123 -9.01 -10.98 6.64
N GLN A 124 -8.75 -11.91 5.72
CA GLN A 124 -7.52 -11.97 4.91
C GLN A 124 -7.65 -11.30 3.53
N GLN A 125 -8.76 -10.62 3.26
CA GLN A 125 -9.03 -10.02 1.95
C GLN A 125 -9.20 -8.49 2.04
N THR A 126 -8.87 -7.80 0.96
CA THR A 126 -9.13 -6.37 0.79
C THR A 126 -9.85 -6.07 -0.52
N PHE A 127 -10.64 -4.99 -0.54
CA PHE A 127 -11.46 -4.60 -1.68
C PHE A 127 -11.42 -3.09 -1.85
N VAL A 128 -11.12 -2.60 -3.06
CA VAL A 128 -11.33 -1.18 -3.40
C VAL A 128 -12.83 -0.93 -3.49
N VAL A 129 -13.29 0.16 -2.88
CA VAL A 129 -14.72 0.48 -2.78
C VAL A 129 -15.09 1.92 -3.13
N ALA A 130 -14.12 2.83 -3.17
CA ALA A 130 -14.36 4.25 -3.43
C ALA A 130 -13.08 4.96 -3.90
N GLU A 131 -13.29 6.13 -4.49
CA GLU A 131 -12.26 7.14 -4.80
C GLU A 131 -12.76 8.49 -4.26
N TYR A 132 -11.83 9.31 -3.78
CA TYR A 132 -12.08 10.63 -3.18
C TYR A 132 -11.20 11.67 -3.86
N ASP A 133 -11.39 12.95 -3.49
CA ASP A 133 -10.56 14.04 -4.00
C ASP A 133 -9.05 13.84 -3.74
N TYR A 134 -8.25 14.54 -4.54
CA TYR A 134 -6.79 14.61 -4.39
C TYR A 134 -6.40 15.03 -2.96
N GLY A 135 -5.56 14.23 -2.31
CA GLY A 135 -5.07 14.53 -0.96
C GLY A 135 -6.15 14.58 0.13
N TYR A 136 -7.27 13.88 -0.06
CA TYR A 136 -8.32 13.77 0.96
C TYR A 136 -7.86 12.90 2.15
N ILE A 137 -7.22 13.54 3.14
CA ILE A 137 -6.66 12.90 4.34
C ILE A 137 -7.38 13.44 5.60
N PRO A 138 -8.64 13.04 5.86
CA PRO A 138 -9.39 13.54 7.02
C PRO A 138 -8.91 12.92 8.34
N PRO A 139 -9.01 13.65 9.48
CA PRO A 139 -8.76 13.06 10.78
C PRO A 139 -9.87 12.05 11.15
N MET A 140 -9.50 11.04 11.95
CA MET A 140 -10.47 10.12 12.57
C MET A 140 -11.05 10.66 13.87
N LEU A 141 -10.34 11.60 14.50
CA LEU A 141 -10.71 12.21 15.77
C LEU A 141 -10.28 13.67 15.73
N ASP A 142 -11.18 14.56 16.15
CA ASP A 142 -10.85 15.96 16.44
C ASP A 142 -10.44 16.10 17.91
N VAL A 143 -9.36 16.84 18.18
CA VAL A 143 -8.78 16.98 19.53
C VAL A 143 -8.83 18.44 19.94
N THR A 144 -9.67 18.76 20.93
CA THR A 144 -9.73 20.10 21.51
C THR A 144 -8.54 20.36 22.43
N LEU A 145 -7.72 21.36 22.09
CA LEU A 145 -6.60 21.81 22.91
C LEU A 145 -7.10 22.48 24.20
N LYS A 146 -6.43 22.23 25.32
CA LYS A 146 -6.72 22.84 26.62
C LYS A 146 -5.88 24.10 26.85
#